data_AF-E5Y9T1-F1
#
_entry.id   AF-E5Y9T1-F1
#
_cell.length_a   1.000
_cell.length_b   1.000
_cell.length_c   1.000
_cell.angle_alpha   90.00
_cell.angle_beta   90.00
_cell.angle_gamma   90.00
#
_symmetry.space_group_name_H-M   'P 1'
#
loop_
_entity.id
_entity.type
_entity.pdbx_description
1 polymer ?
#
loop_
_entity_poly.entity_id
_entity_poly.type
_entity_poly.pdbx_seq_one_letter_code
_entity_poly.pdbx_strand_id
1 'polypeptide(L)'
;MSLTLLTKKFASCTFRLDLTADGSAYFVCKPIVGSKQNEIAKKVMAEYAFDAQIAAFKILPALLEVHIVGWEGLQDVSGFPIPYSKEMLLELCEHDYEFMEMQLNRIRRIAREGRLEEEKN
;
A
#
# COMPACT_ATOMS: atom_id res chain seq x y z
N MET A 1 -15.92 6.67 18.87
CA MET A 1 -15.17 5.74 17.99
C MET A 1 -14.07 5.09 18.81
N SER A 2 -13.97 3.77 18.79
CA SER A 2 -12.88 3.02 19.44
C SER A 2 -11.59 3.13 18.61
N LEU A 3 -10.46 3.35 19.26
CA LEU A 3 -9.14 3.33 18.62
C LEU A 3 -8.68 1.88 18.47
N THR A 4 -8.69 1.36 17.24
CA THR A 4 -8.13 0.04 16.94
C THR A 4 -6.64 0.18 16.66
N LEU A 5 -5.82 -0.54 17.43
CA LEU A 5 -4.37 -0.54 17.32
C LEU A 5 -3.89 -1.84 16.69
N LEU A 6 -2.83 -1.75 15.88
CA LEU A 6 -2.16 -2.93 15.37
C LEU A 6 -1.53 -3.68 16.54
N THR A 7 -2.09 -4.83 16.91
CA THR A 7 -1.48 -5.72 17.89
C THR A 7 -0.69 -6.80 17.17
N LYS A 8 0.23 -7.47 17.89
CA LYS A 8 1.02 -8.60 17.33
C LYS A 8 0.14 -9.67 16.68
N LYS A 9 -1.11 -9.83 17.15
CA LYS A 9 -2.09 -10.78 16.62
C LYS A 9 -2.40 -10.56 15.13
N PHE A 10 -2.34 -9.30 14.66
CA PHE A 10 -2.73 -8.93 13.30
C PHE A 10 -1.54 -8.56 12.40
N ALA A 11 -0.31 -8.76 12.87
CA ALA A 11 0.90 -8.40 12.13
C ALA A 11 1.09 -9.25 10.84
N SER A 12 0.49 -10.43 10.78
CA SER A 12 0.54 -11.34 9.63
C SER A 12 -0.72 -11.33 8.77
N CYS A 13 -1.78 -10.62 9.19
CA CYS A 13 -3.06 -10.63 8.49
C CYS A 13 -3.03 -9.76 7.24
N THR A 14 -3.79 -10.17 6.23
CA THR A 14 -4.18 -9.33 5.10
C THR A 14 -5.45 -8.58 5.44
N PHE A 15 -5.54 -7.37 4.92
CA PHE A 15 -6.69 -6.50 5.09
C PHE A 15 -7.11 -6.00 3.74
N ARG A 16 -8.42 -5.86 3.60
CA ARG A 16 -9.01 -5.22 2.44
C ARG A 16 -9.18 -3.73 2.70
N LEU A 17 -8.60 -2.91 1.82
CA LEU A 17 -8.76 -1.48 1.79
C LEU A 17 -9.60 -1.09 0.57
N ASP A 18 -10.88 -0.80 0.80
CA ASP A 18 -11.78 -0.38 -0.27
C ASP A 18 -11.37 0.99 -0.84
N LEU A 19 -11.29 1.10 -2.16
CA LEU A 19 -11.02 2.34 -2.88
C LEU A 19 -12.31 3.06 -3.27
N THR A 20 -13.38 2.29 -3.51
CA THR A 20 -14.71 2.79 -3.83
C THR A 20 -15.71 2.49 -2.71
N ALA A 21 -16.76 3.30 -2.59
CA ALA A 21 -17.75 3.17 -1.51
C ALA A 21 -18.57 1.86 -1.58
N ASP A 22 -18.76 1.33 -2.78
CA ASP A 22 -19.42 0.06 -3.06
C ASP A 22 -18.49 -1.16 -2.89
N GLY A 23 -17.18 -0.93 -2.72
CA GLY A 23 -16.18 -1.99 -2.61
C GLY A 23 -15.93 -2.75 -3.91
N SER A 24 -16.31 -2.20 -5.06
CA SER A 24 -15.99 -2.81 -6.36
C SER A 24 -14.48 -2.78 -6.66
N ALA A 25 -13.78 -1.75 -6.20
CA ALA A 25 -12.32 -1.66 -6.29
C ALA A 25 -11.67 -1.60 -4.91
N TYR A 26 -10.62 -2.39 -4.70
CA TYR A 26 -9.95 -2.50 -3.40
C TYR A 26 -8.48 -2.93 -3.52
N PHE A 27 -7.69 -2.55 -2.52
CA PHE A 27 -6.35 -3.09 -2.31
C PHE A 27 -6.36 -4.19 -1.25
N VAL A 28 -5.55 -5.21 -1.46
CA VAL A 28 -5.20 -6.22 -0.45
C VAL A 28 -3.86 -5.83 0.14
N CYS A 29 -3.85 -5.53 1.44
CA CYS A 29 -2.73 -4.90 2.10
C CYS A 29 -2.32 -5.66 3.36
N LYS A 30 -1.02 -5.67 3.64
CA LYS A 30 -0.44 -6.16 4.90
C LYS A 30 0.08 -4.99 5.73
N PRO A 31 -0.19 -4.95 7.04
CA PRO A 31 0.40 -3.98 7.92
C PRO A 31 1.88 -4.28 8.11
N ILE A 32 2.72 -3.25 8.17
CA ILE A 32 4.13 -3.41 8.50
C ILE A 32 4.51 -2.51 9.65
N VAL A 33 5.34 -3.05 10.54
CA VAL A 33 5.86 -2.33 11.71
C VAL A 33 6.71 -1.13 11.27
N GLY A 34 6.67 -0.05 12.05
CA GLY A 34 7.39 1.18 11.73
C GLY A 34 8.91 0.99 11.57
N SER A 35 9.52 0.05 12.31
CA SER A 35 10.94 -0.29 12.13
C SER A 35 11.25 -0.78 10.72
N LYS A 36 10.40 -1.65 10.16
CA LYS A 36 10.55 -2.18 8.79
C LYS A 36 10.35 -1.07 7.75
N GLN A 37 9.43 -0.13 7.98
CA GLN A 37 9.27 1.05 7.11
C GLN A 37 10.56 1.89 7.07
N ASN A 38 11.14 2.14 8.25
CA ASN A 38 12.38 2.90 8.36
C ASN A 38 13.57 2.18 7.71
N GLU A 39 13.64 0.86 7.82
CA GLU A 39 14.66 0.05 7.12
C GLU A 39 14.54 0.15 5.60
N ILE A 40 13.33 0.08 5.06
CA ILE A 40 13.08 0.24 3.62
C ILE A 40 13.53 1.63 3.16
N ALA A 41 13.09 2.69 3.85
CA ALA A 41 13.46 4.06 3.51
C ALA A 41 14.99 4.27 3.54
N LYS A 42 15.67 3.72 4.55
CA LYS A 42 17.14 3.78 4.66
C LYS A 42 17.84 3.03 3.52
N LYS A 43 17.35 1.87 3.12
CA LYS A 43 17.92 1.10 1.99
C LYS A 43 17.79 1.87 0.69
N VAL A 44 16.61 2.41 0.40
CA VAL A 44 16.40 3.25 -0.78
C VAL A 44 17.33 4.46 -0.74
N MET A 45 17.42 5.19 0.38
CA MET A 45 18.35 6.30 0.50
C MET A 45 19.80 5.89 0.22
N ALA A 46 20.25 4.74 0.72
CA ALA A 46 21.60 4.25 0.49
C ALA A 46 21.85 3.87 -0.99
N GLU A 47 20.87 3.27 -1.67
CA GLU A 47 20.95 2.92 -3.10
C GLU A 47 21.09 4.15 -4.00
N TYR A 48 20.47 5.26 -3.62
CA TYR A 48 20.53 6.53 -4.35
C TYR A 48 21.56 7.52 -3.75
N ALA A 49 22.61 7.00 -3.09
CA ALA A 49 23.72 7.79 -2.55
C ALA A 49 23.29 8.97 -1.65
N PHE A 50 22.16 8.81 -0.95
CA PHE A 50 21.54 9.82 -0.10
C PHE A 50 21.10 11.10 -0.82
N ASP A 51 20.90 11.04 -2.14
CA ASP A 51 20.21 12.10 -2.87
C ASP A 51 18.74 12.13 -2.42
N ALA A 52 18.42 13.11 -1.58
CA ALA A 52 17.09 13.22 -0.96
C ALA A 52 15.97 13.46 -1.99
N GLN A 53 16.26 14.13 -3.11
CA GLN A 53 15.26 14.39 -4.14
C GLN A 53 14.94 13.10 -4.90
N ILE A 54 15.97 12.39 -5.38
CA ILE A 54 15.78 11.16 -6.15
C ILE A 54 15.22 10.05 -5.25
N ALA A 55 15.75 9.90 -4.03
CA ALA A 55 15.29 8.89 -3.09
C ALA A 55 13.83 9.10 -2.69
N ALA A 56 13.35 10.35 -2.55
CA ALA A 56 11.96 10.62 -2.18
C ALA A 56 10.97 9.97 -3.16
N PHE A 57 11.22 10.06 -4.47
CA PHE A 57 10.38 9.43 -5.50
C PHE A 57 10.41 7.90 -5.47
N LYS A 58 11.46 7.30 -4.90
CA LYS A 58 11.63 5.84 -4.85
C LYS A 58 11.21 5.23 -3.51
N ILE A 59 11.07 6.04 -2.46
CA ILE A 59 10.60 5.57 -1.15
C ILE A 59 9.13 5.18 -1.18
N LEU A 60 8.25 5.97 -1.83
CA LEU A 60 6.82 5.66 -1.89
C LEU A 60 6.53 4.30 -2.56
N PRO A 61 7.03 4.02 -3.79
CA PRO A 61 6.83 2.72 -4.42
C PRO A 61 7.40 1.57 -3.58
N ALA A 62 8.60 1.73 -3.01
CA ALA A 62 9.23 0.69 -2.18
C ALA A 62 8.42 0.37 -0.92
N LEU A 63 7.78 1.37 -0.31
CA LEU A 63 6.90 1.14 0.84
C LEU A 63 5.59 0.46 0.42
N LEU A 64 4.98 0.91 -0.68
CA LEU A 64 3.74 0.35 -1.20
C LEU A 64 3.91 -1.09 -1.65
N GLU A 65 5.03 -1.46 -2.26
CA GLU A 65 5.31 -2.82 -2.72
C GLU A 65 5.32 -3.83 -1.55
N VAL A 66 5.76 -3.40 -0.37
CA VAL A 66 5.76 -4.25 0.83
C VAL A 66 4.38 -4.30 1.49
N HIS A 67 3.58 -3.26 1.30
CA HIS A 67 2.25 -3.14 1.86
C HIS A 67 1.18 -3.83 1.01
N ILE A 68 1.12 -3.53 -0.29
CA ILE A 68 0.09 -4.02 -1.22
C ILE A 68 0.56 -5.36 -1.77
N VAL A 69 -0.23 -6.41 -1.50
CA VAL A 69 0.02 -7.77 -2.00
C VAL A 69 -0.91 -8.17 -3.16
N GLY A 70 -1.87 -7.30 -3.49
CA GLY A 70 -2.80 -7.48 -4.59
C GLY A 70 -3.82 -6.33 -4.66
N TRP A 71 -4.57 -6.27 -5.76
CA TRP A 71 -5.77 -5.44 -5.89
C TRP A 71 -6.75 -6.07 -6.86
N GLU A 72 -8.00 -5.62 -6.81
CA GLU A 72 -9.01 -5.94 -7.80
C GLU A 72 -9.90 -4.72 -8.08
N GLY A 73 -10.57 -4.73 -9.24
CA GLY A 73 -11.56 -3.73 -9.62
C GLY A 73 -10.99 -2.43 -10.18
N LEU A 74 -9.66 -2.29 -10.29
CA LEU A 74 -9.05 -1.17 -11.03
C LEU A 74 -9.27 -1.32 -12.53
N GLN A 75 -9.58 -0.21 -13.18
CA GLN A 75 -9.77 -0.12 -14.63
C GLN A 75 -9.06 1.12 -15.17
N ASP A 76 -8.63 1.06 -16.42
CA ASP A 76 -8.11 2.22 -17.14
C ASP A 76 -9.26 3.12 -17.65
N VAL A 77 -8.90 4.23 -18.27
CA VAL A 77 -9.87 5.19 -18.85
C VAL A 77 -10.72 4.59 -19.99
N SER A 78 -10.31 3.47 -20.56
CA SER A 78 -11.04 2.74 -21.60
C SER A 78 -11.92 1.63 -21.02
N GLY A 79 -11.90 1.42 -19.69
CA GLY A 79 -12.64 0.39 -18.99
C GLY A 79 -11.95 -0.98 -18.98
N PHE A 80 -10.69 -1.10 -19.42
CA PHE A 80 -9.95 -2.35 -19.33
C PHE A 80 -9.43 -2.58 -17.92
N PRO A 81 -9.52 -3.82 -17.40
CA PRO A 81 -9.03 -4.13 -16.06
C PRO A 81 -7.52 -3.95 -15.99
N ILE A 82 -7.05 -3.33 -14.91
CA ILE A 82 -5.63 -3.17 -14.61
C ILE A 82 -5.24 -4.31 -13.65
N PRO A 83 -4.57 -5.38 -14.13
CA PRO A 83 -4.16 -6.47 -13.27
C PRO A 83 -3.08 -6.01 -12.30
N TYR A 84 -3.05 -6.61 -11.11
CA TYR A 84 -1.98 -6.36 -10.17
C TYR A 84 -0.67 -6.96 -10.67
N SER A 85 0.35 -6.10 -10.76
CA SER A 85 1.75 -6.49 -10.84
C SER A 85 2.60 -5.44 -10.13
N LYS A 86 3.85 -5.78 -9.82
CA LYS A 86 4.78 -4.82 -9.22
C LYS A 86 5.11 -3.70 -10.19
N GLU A 87 5.26 -4.04 -11.47
CA GLU A 87 5.52 -3.08 -12.54
C GLU A 87 4.36 -2.08 -12.66
N MET A 88 3.12 -2.56 -12.59
CA MET A 88 1.95 -1.70 -12.64
C MET A 88 1.82 -0.83 -11.39
N LEU A 89 2.23 -1.33 -10.21
CA LEU A 89 2.28 -0.51 -9.00
C LEU A 89 3.29 0.63 -9.14
N LEU A 90 4.46 0.36 -9.73
CA LEU A 90 5.46 1.39 -10.00
C LEU A 90 4.92 2.43 -10.99
N GLU A 91 4.30 1.98 -12.08
CA GLU A 91 3.68 2.84 -13.09
C GLU A 91 2.62 3.76 -12.46
N LEU A 92 1.74 3.23 -11.60
CA LEU A 92 0.76 4.04 -10.86
C LEU A 92 1.42 5.06 -9.93
N CYS A 93 2.53 4.72 -9.28
CA CYS A 93 3.26 5.68 -8.43
C CYS A 93 3.92 6.80 -9.25
N GLU A 94 4.29 6.54 -10.50
CA GLU A 94 4.88 7.53 -11.41
C GLU A 94 3.82 8.45 -12.03
N HIS A 95 2.64 7.91 -12.35
CA HIS A 95 1.57 8.67 -13.00
C HIS A 95 0.59 9.34 -12.03
N ASP A 96 0.35 8.76 -10.86
CA ASP A 96 -0.59 9.29 -9.86
C ASP A 96 0.00 9.19 -8.43
N TYR A 97 1.09 9.92 -8.23
CA TYR A 97 1.82 9.93 -6.95
C TYR A 97 0.94 10.35 -5.77
N GLU A 98 0.11 11.38 -5.93
CA GLU A 98 -0.75 11.91 -4.86
C GLU A 98 -1.80 10.88 -4.42
N PHE A 99 -2.44 10.20 -5.37
CA PHE A 99 -3.36 9.12 -5.06
C PHE A 99 -2.66 7.99 -4.31
N MET A 100 -1.49 7.56 -4.78
CA MET A 100 -0.74 6.46 -4.16
C MET A 100 -0.21 6.82 -2.76
N GLU A 101 0.22 8.06 -2.55
CA GLU A 101 0.62 8.57 -1.23
C GLU A 101 -0.58 8.59 -0.25
N MET A 102 -1.74 9.04 -0.72
CA MET A 102 -2.99 8.96 0.06
C MET A 102 -3.29 7.51 0.44
N GLN A 103 -3.15 6.55 -0.48
CA GLN A 103 -3.38 5.14 -0.16
C GLN A 103 -2.35 4.62 0.85
N LEU A 104 -1.06 4.98 0.76
CA LEU A 104 -0.07 4.61 1.78
C LEU A 104 -0.48 5.11 3.17
N ASN A 105 -0.97 6.35 3.27
CA ASN A 105 -1.43 6.93 4.53
C ASN A 105 -2.65 6.17 5.10
N ARG A 106 -3.57 5.73 4.24
CA ARG A 106 -4.69 4.85 4.62
C ARG A 106 -4.21 3.47 5.05
N ILE A 107 -3.25 2.87 4.35
CA ILE A 107 -2.68 1.56 4.70
C ILE A 107 -1.97 1.62 6.05
N ARG A 108 -1.23 2.70 6.34
CA ARG A 108 -0.64 2.93 7.68
C ARG A 108 -1.70 3.03 8.78
N ARG A 109 -2.95 3.33 8.42
CA ARG A 109 -4.12 3.36 9.29
C ARG A 109 -5.01 2.13 9.13
N ILE A 110 -4.62 1.10 8.37
CA ILE A 110 -5.52 -0.02 8.04
C ILE A 110 -5.99 -0.82 9.25
N ALA A 111 -5.22 -0.83 10.33
CA ALA A 111 -5.67 -1.36 11.62
C ALA A 111 -6.92 -0.65 12.18
N ARG A 112 -7.21 0.58 11.73
CA ARG A 112 -8.36 1.42 12.13
C ARG A 112 -9.53 1.36 11.15
N GLU A 113 -9.25 1.15 9.85
CA GLU A 113 -10.22 1.34 8.75
C GLU A 113 -10.48 0.07 7.94
N GLY A 114 -9.57 -0.91 7.97
CA GLY A 114 -9.64 -2.11 7.13
C GLY A 114 -10.61 -3.15 7.67
N ARG A 115 -11.34 -3.79 6.75
CA ARG A 115 -12.03 -5.05 7.07
C ARG A 115 -10.98 -6.15 7.01
N LEU A 116 -10.90 -6.95 8.07
CA LEU A 116 -10.12 -8.19 8.04
C LEU A 116 -10.70 -9.05 6.94
N GLU A 117 -9.84 -9.50 6.03
CA GLU A 117 -10.21 -10.63 5.20
C GLU A 117 -10.10 -11.84 6.14
N GLU A 118 -11.22 -12.21 6.78
CA GLU A 118 -11.28 -13.49 7.47
C GLU A 118 -11.01 -14.56 6.42
N GLU A 119 -10.01 -15.41 6.67
CA GLU A 119 -9.70 -16.56 5.84
C GLU A 119 -11.02 -17.26 5.52
N LYS A 120 -11.42 -17.25 4.24
CA LYS A 120 -12.34 -18.27 3.74
C LYS A 120 -11.63 -19.61 3.94
N ASN A 121 -11.80 -20.24 5.11
CA ASN A 121 -11.59 -21.65 5.38
C ASN A 121 -12.28 -22.05 6.68
#